data_AF-A0AA86PU66-F1
#
_entry.id   AF-A0AA86PU66-F1
#
_cell.length_a   1.000
_cell.length_b   1.000
_cell.length_c   1.000
_cell.angle_alpha   90.00
_cell.angle_beta   90.00
_cell.angle_gamma   90.00
#
_symmetry.space_group_name_H-M   'P 1'
#
loop_
_entity.id
_entity.type
_entity.pdbx_description
1 polymer ?
#
loop_
_entity_poly.entity_id
_entity_poly.type
_entity_poly.pdbx_seq_one_letter_code
_entity_poly.pdbx_strand_id
1 'polypeptide(L)'
;MGSNASGCVGSLFGQQNAQNGSIINVSVLNGILDAFSSYIGGLIGQQQNSIFIINSSVSQVNISASSTTGFIGDSAFSVQIINCTVSRTNVSGASLVGGCFGRFSSTLNATKLRIQFTRVSGSFSVGLVIGSNTGTQNFTNSSSTSNFVKNVSRDE
;
A
#
# COMPACT_ATOMS: atom_id res chain seq x y z
N MET A 1 -8.84 27.55 12.69
CA MET A 1 -7.86 26.45 12.68
C MET A 1 -8.60 25.21 12.22
N GLY A 2 -8.49 24.88 10.92
CA GLY A 2 -9.24 23.78 10.32
C GLY A 2 -8.74 22.46 10.86
N SER A 3 -9.65 21.60 11.29
CA SER A 3 -9.34 20.20 11.59
C SER A 3 -8.72 19.58 10.34
N ASN A 4 -7.45 19.18 10.42
CA ASN A 4 -6.83 18.30 9.44
C ASN A 4 -7.58 16.96 9.48
N ALA A 5 -8.69 16.86 8.75
CA ALA A 5 -9.32 15.58 8.51
C ALA A 5 -8.29 14.74 7.76
N SER A 6 -7.77 13.69 8.41
CA SER A 6 -6.95 12.69 7.73
C SER A 6 -7.77 12.10 6.58
N GLY A 7 -7.48 12.54 5.35
CA GLY A 7 -8.06 11.94 4.16
C GLY A 7 -7.64 10.47 4.04
N CYS A 8 -8.48 9.68 3.40
CA CYS A 8 -8.13 8.35 2.94
C CYS A 8 -8.49 8.26 1.45
N VAL A 9 -7.51 7.93 0.60
CA VAL A 9 -7.72 7.83 -0.85
C VAL A 9 -7.34 6.45 -1.32
N GLY A 10 -8.23 5.79 -2.06
CA GLY A 10 -7.90 4.56 -2.76
C GLY A 10 -8.79 4.36 -3.97
N SER A 11 -8.28 3.65 -4.97
CA SER A 11 -8.97 3.53 -6.26
C SER A 11 -10.28 2.77 -6.16
N LEU A 12 -10.37 1.80 -5.24
CA LEU A 12 -11.60 1.08 -4.95
C LEU A 12 -12.27 1.63 -3.69
N PHE A 13 -11.50 1.81 -2.61
CA PHE A 13 -12.00 2.35 -1.35
C PHE A 13 -11.04 3.38 -0.77
N GLY A 14 -11.56 4.56 -0.40
CA GLY A 14 -10.84 5.47 0.49
C GLY A 14 -10.61 4.81 1.85
N GLN A 15 -11.70 4.39 2.50
CA GLN A 15 -11.68 3.69 3.78
C GLN A 15 -12.54 2.42 3.68
N GLN A 16 -11.99 1.28 4.08
CA GLN A 16 -12.70 0.00 4.16
C GLN A 16 -12.96 -0.33 5.63
N ASN A 17 -14.24 -0.41 6.01
CA ASN A 17 -14.66 -0.66 7.40
C ASN A 17 -15.64 -1.84 7.53
N ALA A 18 -15.87 -2.62 6.46
CA ALA A 18 -16.72 -3.80 6.56
C ALA A 18 -15.98 -4.92 7.31
N GLN A 19 -16.65 -5.51 8.30
CA GLN A 19 -16.14 -6.70 9.00
C GLN A 19 -16.04 -7.87 8.01
N ASN A 20 -14.88 -8.54 8.00
CA ASN A 20 -14.59 -9.68 7.12
C ASN A 20 -14.81 -9.37 5.63
N GLY A 21 -14.43 -8.16 5.22
CA GLY A 21 -14.54 -7.73 3.83
C GLY A 21 -13.76 -8.64 2.88
N SER A 22 -14.23 -8.75 1.64
CA SER A 22 -13.52 -9.48 0.58
C SER A 22 -13.45 -8.63 -0.68
N ILE A 23 -12.25 -8.53 -1.26
CA ILE A 23 -12.02 -7.96 -2.59
C ILE A 23 -11.53 -9.09 -3.47
N ILE A 24 -12.32 -9.43 -4.49
CA ILE A 24 -12.09 -10.62 -5.32
C ILE A 24 -12.17 -10.21 -6.78
N ASN A 25 -11.16 -10.61 -7.57
CA ASN A 25 -11.10 -10.39 -9.02
C ASN A 25 -11.16 -8.90 -9.41
N VAL A 26 -10.57 -8.01 -8.61
CA VAL A 26 -10.52 -6.57 -8.93
C VAL A 26 -9.19 -6.23 -9.59
N SER A 27 -9.24 -5.49 -10.69
CA SER A 27 -8.06 -4.93 -11.33
C SER A 27 -8.19 -3.42 -11.45
N VAL A 28 -7.19 -2.70 -10.95
CA VAL A 28 -7.04 -1.25 -11.11
C VAL A 28 -5.90 -1.01 -12.08
N LEU A 29 -6.16 -0.21 -13.12
CA LEU A 29 -5.23 0.05 -14.21
C LEU A 29 -5.20 1.54 -14.54
N ASN A 30 -4.01 2.07 -14.88
CA ASN A 30 -3.84 3.43 -15.41
C ASN A 30 -4.41 4.53 -14.49
N GLY A 31 -4.12 4.43 -13.19
CA GLY A 31 -4.59 5.35 -12.18
C GLY A 31 -3.57 6.42 -11.80
N ILE A 32 -4.05 7.60 -11.40
CA ILE A 32 -3.24 8.62 -10.74
C ILE A 32 -3.93 8.96 -9.42
N LEU A 33 -3.26 8.67 -8.32
CA LEU A 33 -3.70 8.98 -6.97
C LEU A 33 -2.68 9.96 -6.39
N ASP A 34 -3.01 11.24 -6.48
CA ASP A 34 -2.21 12.33 -5.91
C ASP A 34 -3.09 13.16 -5.00
N ALA A 35 -2.85 13.08 -3.70
CA ALA A 35 -3.62 13.82 -2.72
C ALA A 35 -2.76 14.23 -1.53
N PHE A 36 -3.13 15.35 -0.92
CA PHE A 36 -2.60 15.80 0.37
C PHE A 36 -3.28 15.05 1.53
N SER A 37 -3.26 13.72 1.44
CA SER A 37 -4.00 12.78 2.30
C SER A 37 -3.03 11.99 3.18
N SER A 38 -3.46 11.67 4.41
CA SER A 38 -2.64 10.92 5.37
C SER A 38 -2.38 9.49 4.88
N TYR A 39 -3.39 8.86 4.27
CA TYR A 39 -3.33 7.48 3.80
C TYR A 39 -3.78 7.42 2.35
N ILE A 40 -2.93 6.91 1.47
CA ILE A 40 -3.27 6.67 0.06
C ILE A 40 -2.88 5.25 -0.30
N GLY A 41 -3.78 4.51 -0.95
CA GLY A 41 -3.47 3.18 -1.43
C GLY A 41 -3.96 2.94 -2.84
N GLY A 42 -3.21 2.18 -3.62
CA GLY A 42 -3.58 1.83 -5.00
C GLY A 42 -4.93 1.12 -5.09
N LEU A 43 -5.31 0.38 -4.04
CA LEU A 43 -6.62 -0.26 -3.92
C LEU A 43 -7.43 0.33 -2.75
N ILE A 44 -6.83 0.39 -1.56
CA ILE A 44 -7.47 0.85 -0.32
C ILE A 44 -6.60 1.90 0.37
N GLY A 45 -7.14 3.08 0.66
CA GLY A 45 -6.43 4.10 1.44
C GLY A 45 -6.16 3.65 2.87
N GLN A 46 -7.24 3.37 3.63
CA GLN A 46 -7.17 2.84 4.99
C GLN A 46 -8.07 1.62 5.16
N GLN A 47 -7.51 0.55 5.74
CA GLN A 47 -8.24 -0.66 6.11
C GLN A 47 -8.43 -0.68 7.64
N GLN A 48 -9.70 -0.78 8.07
CA GLN A 48 -10.11 -0.72 9.49
C GLN A 48 -10.74 -2.02 10.02
N ASN A 49 -10.96 -3.03 9.19
CA ASN A 49 -11.34 -4.38 9.62
C ASN A 49 -10.66 -5.47 8.80
N SER A 50 -10.50 -6.67 9.36
CA SER A 50 -9.84 -7.77 8.66
C SER A 50 -10.41 -8.01 7.26
N ILE A 51 -9.53 -8.23 6.29
CA ILE A 51 -9.91 -8.31 4.87
C ILE A 51 -9.18 -9.44 4.13
N PHE A 52 -9.89 -10.00 3.15
CA PHE A 52 -9.35 -10.94 2.16
C PHE A 52 -9.23 -10.23 0.81
N ILE A 53 -8.06 -10.32 0.19
CA ILE A 53 -7.82 -9.79 -1.15
C ILE A 53 -7.31 -10.93 -2.02
N ILE A 54 -8.10 -11.28 -3.04
CA ILE A 54 -7.92 -12.51 -3.81
C ILE A 54 -7.94 -12.16 -5.31
N ASN A 55 -6.99 -12.71 -6.06
CA ASN A 55 -6.92 -12.58 -7.53
C ASN A 55 -7.02 -11.13 -8.02
N SER A 56 -6.43 -10.20 -7.29
CA SER A 56 -6.58 -8.78 -7.56
C SER A 56 -5.25 -8.15 -7.99
N SER A 57 -5.33 -7.10 -8.80
CA SER A 57 -4.15 -6.43 -9.32
C SER A 57 -4.24 -4.91 -9.30
N VAL A 58 -3.09 -4.27 -9.11
CA VAL A 58 -2.89 -2.84 -9.37
C VAL A 58 -1.73 -2.73 -10.35
N SER A 59 -1.98 -2.13 -11.50
CA SER A 59 -0.95 -1.95 -12.51
C SER A 59 -0.95 -0.57 -13.15
N GLN A 60 0.23 -0.05 -13.47
CA GLN A 60 0.37 1.27 -14.13
C GLN A 60 -0.32 2.39 -13.34
N VAL A 61 -0.21 2.35 -12.01
CA VAL A 61 -0.77 3.38 -11.12
C VAL A 61 0.36 4.24 -10.57
N ASN A 62 0.18 5.56 -10.56
CA ASN A 62 1.03 6.49 -9.85
C ASN A 62 0.35 6.87 -8.53
N ILE A 63 1.01 6.62 -7.41
CA ILE A 63 0.49 6.84 -6.06
C ILE A 63 1.44 7.77 -5.32
N SER A 64 0.99 8.98 -5.02
CA SER A 64 1.78 10.01 -4.34
C SER A 64 1.06 10.51 -3.10
N ALA A 65 1.68 10.36 -1.92
CA ALA A 65 1.11 10.77 -0.64
C ALA A 65 2.04 11.64 0.19
N SER A 66 1.47 12.52 1.03
CA SER A 66 2.25 13.30 1.98
C SER A 66 2.77 12.50 3.17
N SER A 67 2.17 11.33 3.48
CA SER A 67 2.55 10.51 4.63
C SER A 67 2.70 9.03 4.28
N THR A 68 1.59 8.29 4.17
CA THR A 68 1.59 6.83 4.13
C THR A 68 1.03 6.32 2.80
N THR A 69 1.75 5.44 2.10
CA THR A 69 1.33 4.97 0.78
C THR A 69 1.75 3.55 0.41
N GLY A 70 0.91 2.87 -0.38
CA GLY A 70 1.20 1.57 -1.00
C GLY A 70 0.06 1.02 -1.84
N PHE A 71 -0.01 -0.31 -2.02
CA PHE A 71 -1.20 -0.97 -2.57
C PHE A 71 -2.38 -0.81 -1.60
N ILE A 72 -2.09 -0.94 -0.31
CA ILE A 72 -2.90 -0.51 0.82
C ILE A 72 -2.10 0.57 1.56
N GLY A 73 -2.69 1.73 1.81
CA GLY A 73 -1.99 2.82 2.50
C GLY A 73 -1.68 2.41 3.94
N ASP A 74 -2.73 2.26 4.74
CA ASP A 74 -2.65 1.91 6.16
C ASP A 74 -3.53 0.71 6.51
N SER A 75 -3.01 -0.16 7.37
CA SER A 75 -3.70 -1.35 7.84
C SER A 75 -3.26 -1.71 9.26
N ALA A 76 -4.23 -1.71 10.18
CA ALA A 76 -4.03 -2.07 11.58
C ALA A 76 -4.67 -3.42 11.96
N PHE A 77 -5.21 -4.16 10.98
CA PHE A 77 -5.90 -5.43 11.23
C PHE A 77 -5.39 -6.52 10.28
N SER A 78 -5.83 -7.75 10.50
CA SER A 78 -5.37 -8.90 9.74
C SER A 78 -5.72 -8.79 8.27
N VAL A 79 -4.73 -9.00 7.40
CA VAL A 79 -4.93 -9.01 5.95
C VAL A 79 -4.47 -10.34 5.38
N GLN A 80 -5.34 -10.96 4.58
CA GLN A 80 -4.96 -12.11 3.76
C GLN A 80 -4.90 -11.70 2.29
N ILE A 81 -3.73 -11.88 1.66
CA ILE A 81 -3.51 -11.61 0.24
C ILE A 81 -3.24 -12.93 -0.47
N ILE A 82 -4.02 -13.25 -1.50
CA ILE A 82 -3.88 -14.49 -2.27
C ILE A 82 -3.83 -14.16 -3.76
N ASN A 83 -2.75 -14.57 -4.42
CA ASN A 83 -2.58 -14.46 -5.87
C ASN A 83 -2.81 -13.02 -6.39
N CYS A 84 -2.20 -12.05 -5.73
CA CYS A 84 -2.33 -10.64 -6.10
C CYS A 84 -1.03 -10.11 -6.70
N THR A 85 -1.15 -9.11 -7.58
CA THR A 85 -0.01 -8.51 -8.26
C THR A 85 -0.06 -6.99 -8.20
N VAL A 86 1.03 -6.37 -7.76
CA VAL A 86 1.29 -4.94 -7.94
C VAL A 86 2.35 -4.84 -9.02
N SER A 87 2.10 -4.13 -10.12
CA SER A 87 3.09 -4.08 -11.21
C SER A 87 3.16 -2.76 -11.96
N ARG A 88 4.37 -2.36 -12.40
CA ARG A 88 4.57 -1.12 -13.18
C ARG A 88 3.99 0.12 -12.47
N THR A 89 4.00 0.11 -11.15
CA THR A 89 3.42 1.16 -10.30
C THR A 89 4.53 2.06 -9.80
N ASN A 90 4.29 3.37 -9.68
CA ASN A 90 5.16 4.28 -8.95
C ASN A 90 4.50 4.64 -7.62
N VAL A 91 5.19 4.39 -6.51
CA VAL A 91 4.72 4.69 -5.17
C VAL A 91 5.68 5.67 -4.53
N SER A 92 5.22 6.89 -4.26
CA SER A 92 6.02 7.95 -3.65
C SER A 92 5.34 8.56 -2.44
N GLY A 93 6.12 8.91 -1.42
CA GLY A 93 5.63 9.72 -0.32
C GLY A 93 6.70 10.13 0.67
N ALA A 94 6.34 10.94 1.67
CA ALA A 94 7.36 11.47 2.59
C ALA A 94 7.75 10.48 3.69
N SER A 95 6.77 9.80 4.32
CA SER A 95 6.99 9.10 5.58
C SER A 95 7.03 7.58 5.47
N LEU A 96 5.89 6.92 5.23
CA LEU A 96 5.75 5.46 5.33
C LEU A 96 5.34 4.90 3.96
N VAL A 97 6.32 4.47 3.17
CA VAL A 97 6.12 4.15 1.75
C VAL A 97 6.48 2.70 1.49
N GLY A 98 5.52 1.90 1.02
CA GLY A 98 5.82 0.57 0.55
C GLY A 98 5.05 0.14 -0.67
N GLY A 99 5.61 -0.80 -1.45
CA GLY A 99 4.97 -1.25 -2.69
C GLY A 99 3.64 -1.99 -2.46
N CYS A 100 3.48 -2.64 -1.31
CA CYS A 100 2.23 -3.27 -0.89
C CYS A 100 1.56 -2.51 0.26
N PHE A 101 2.30 -2.15 1.31
CA PHE A 101 1.77 -1.42 2.47
C PHE A 101 2.61 -0.19 2.77
N GLY A 102 1.98 0.95 3.03
CA GLY A 102 2.68 2.08 3.65
C GLY A 102 2.99 1.78 5.11
N ARG A 103 1.93 1.50 5.88
CA ARG A 103 2.01 1.08 7.29
C ARG A 103 1.20 -0.18 7.53
N PHE A 104 1.79 -1.11 8.29
CA PHE A 104 1.16 -2.36 8.69
C PHE A 104 1.48 -2.69 10.16
N SER A 105 0.49 -3.06 10.96
CA SER A 105 0.69 -3.31 12.40
C SER A 105 0.00 -4.55 12.97
N SER A 106 -0.46 -5.49 12.14
CA SER A 106 -1.20 -6.69 12.60
C SER A 106 -0.63 -7.99 11.99
N THR A 107 -1.45 -8.92 11.52
CA THR A 107 -1.01 -10.16 10.86
C THR A 107 -1.25 -10.12 9.36
N LEU A 108 -0.17 -10.20 8.56
CA LEU A 108 -0.24 -10.30 7.11
C LEU A 108 0.07 -11.74 6.69
N ASN A 109 -0.86 -12.36 5.98
CA ASN A 109 -0.65 -13.65 5.33
C ASN A 109 -0.75 -13.46 3.81
N ALA A 110 0.40 -13.46 3.12
CA ALA A 110 0.49 -13.20 1.70
C ALA A 110 0.99 -14.44 0.94
N THR A 111 0.10 -15.08 0.19
CA THR A 111 0.40 -16.21 -0.68
C THR A 111 0.38 -15.78 -2.14
N LYS A 112 1.46 -16.04 -2.89
CA LYS A 112 1.58 -15.65 -4.31
C LYS A 112 1.39 -14.15 -4.54
N LEU A 113 1.85 -13.31 -3.61
CA LEU A 113 1.94 -11.86 -3.82
C LEU A 113 3.14 -11.56 -4.71
N ARG A 114 2.92 -10.81 -5.79
CA ARG A 114 3.98 -10.38 -6.70
C ARG A 114 4.06 -8.85 -6.75
N ILE A 115 5.25 -8.29 -6.56
CA ILE A 115 5.52 -6.86 -6.73
C ILE A 115 6.57 -6.70 -7.84
N GLN A 116 6.17 -6.29 -9.05
CA GLN A 116 7.02 -6.37 -10.24
C GLN A 116 7.12 -5.06 -10.97
N PHE A 117 8.34 -4.61 -11.28
CA PHE A 117 8.55 -3.35 -12.00
C PHE A 117 7.92 -2.14 -11.26
N THR A 118 7.76 -2.24 -9.95
CA THR A 118 7.28 -1.15 -9.11
C THR A 118 8.47 -0.31 -8.68
N ARG A 119 8.30 1.02 -8.69
CA ARG A 119 9.25 1.95 -8.08
C ARG A 119 8.67 2.44 -6.77
N VAL A 120 9.43 2.32 -5.69
CA VAL A 120 9.04 2.83 -4.37
C VAL A 120 10.02 3.91 -3.94
N SER A 121 9.54 5.10 -3.56
CA SER A 121 10.41 6.20 -3.13
C SER A 121 9.86 7.01 -1.97
N GLY A 122 10.74 7.44 -1.07
CA GLY A 122 10.36 8.31 0.03
C GLY A 122 11.53 8.68 0.92
N SER A 123 11.26 9.45 1.97
CA SER A 123 12.33 10.10 2.76
C SER A 123 12.61 9.41 4.10
N PHE A 124 11.58 8.89 4.79
CA PHE A 124 11.74 8.34 6.14
C PHE A 124 11.84 6.81 6.20
N SER A 125 10.72 6.11 6.02
CA SER A 125 10.58 4.65 6.14
C SER A 125 10.06 4.08 4.83
N VAL A 126 10.95 3.46 4.06
CA VAL A 126 10.69 3.01 2.70
C VAL A 126 11.05 1.54 2.55
N GLY A 127 10.14 0.73 2.03
CA GLY A 127 10.39 -0.68 1.78
C GLY A 127 9.69 -1.19 0.52
N LEU A 128 10.26 -2.17 -0.17
CA LEU A 128 9.66 -2.69 -1.41
C LEU A 128 8.26 -3.28 -1.21
N VAL A 129 8.03 -3.91 -0.06
CA VAL A 129 6.74 -4.53 0.28
C VAL A 129 6.01 -3.67 1.32
N ILE A 130 6.64 -3.42 2.46
CA ILE A 130 6.06 -2.64 3.56
C ILE A 130 7.01 -1.51 3.93
N GLY A 131 6.50 -0.28 4.04
CA GLY A 131 7.25 0.87 4.54
C GLY A 131 7.59 0.71 6.02
N SER A 132 6.56 0.67 6.87
CA SER A 132 6.69 0.42 8.31
C SER A 132 5.87 -0.78 8.76
N ASN A 133 6.53 -1.73 9.41
CA ASN A 133 5.90 -2.93 9.97
C ASN A 133 6.16 -3.04 11.47
N THR A 134 5.09 -3.15 12.26
CA THR A 134 5.15 -3.56 13.67
C THR A 134 4.39 -4.87 13.93
N GLY A 135 3.93 -5.52 12.86
CA GLY A 135 3.16 -6.76 12.91
C GLY A 135 3.94 -8.00 12.48
N THR A 136 3.23 -9.12 12.38
CA THR A 136 3.75 -10.40 11.89
C THR A 136 3.47 -10.55 10.40
N GLN A 137 4.45 -11.04 9.64
CA GLN A 137 4.35 -11.22 8.19
C GLN A 137 4.70 -12.64 7.79
N ASN A 138 3.80 -13.29 7.06
CA ASN A 138 4.02 -14.60 6.47
C ASN A 138 3.88 -14.49 4.95
N PHE A 139 4.99 -14.71 4.24
CA PHE A 139 5.03 -14.74 2.78
C PHE A 139 5.26 -16.17 2.29
N THR A 140 4.37 -16.67 1.44
CA THR A 140 4.48 -18.01 0.84
C THR A 140 4.42 -17.89 -0.68
N ASN A 141 5.46 -18.36 -1.37
CA ASN A 141 5.56 -18.28 -2.83
C ASN A 141 5.36 -16.85 -3.38
N SER A 142 5.78 -15.84 -2.61
CA SER A 142 5.67 -14.42 -2.96
C SER A 142 7.02 -13.90 -3.42
N SER A 143 7.04 -12.91 -4.32
CA SER A 143 8.27 -12.39 -4.92
C SER A 143 8.20 -10.90 -5.22
N SER A 144 9.37 -10.26 -5.29
CA SER A 144 9.52 -8.87 -5.73
C SER A 144 10.68 -8.75 -6.72
N THR A 145 10.44 -8.10 -7.85
CA THR A 145 11.47 -7.75 -8.87
C THR A 145 11.48 -6.23 -9.11
N SER A 146 11.33 -5.50 -8.02
CA SER A 146 11.07 -4.06 -7.99
C SER A 146 12.26 -3.29 -7.40
N ASN A 147 12.34 -2.00 -7.73
CA ASN A 147 13.41 -1.11 -7.25
C ASN A 147 12.86 -0.14 -6.20
N PHE A 148 13.67 0.20 -5.19
CA PHE A 148 13.33 1.27 -4.25
C PHE A 148 14.45 2.29 -4.14
N VAL A 149 14.08 3.53 -3.84
CA VAL A 149 14.98 4.66 -3.62
C VAL A 149 14.58 5.33 -2.30
N LYS A 150 15.46 5.26 -1.30
CA LYS A 150 15.32 6.10 -0.11
C LYS A 150 16.02 7.43 -0.38
N ASN A 151 15.26 8.52 -0.40
CA ASN A 151 15.80 9.86 -0.50
C ASN A 151 16.41 10.23 0.84
N VAL A 152 17.74 10.13 0.93
CA VAL A 152 18.47 10.64 2.09
C VAL A 152 18.70 12.12 1.84
N SER A 153 18.02 13.00 2.57
CA SER A 153 18.44 14.40 2.64
C SER A 153 19.84 14.40 3.24
N ARG A 154 20.83 14.88 2.48
CA ARG A 154 22.08 15.34 3.09
C ARG A 154 21.68 16.58 3.87
N ASP A 155 21.75 16.50 5.19
CA ASP A 155 21.61 17.67 6.04
C ASP A 155 22.69 18.68 5.61
N GLU A 156 22.27 19.87 5.17
CA GLU A 156 23.09 21.08 5.04
C GLU A 156 22.91 21.93 6.31
#